data_AF-A0A428SCX9-F1
#
_entry.id   AF-A0A428SCX9-F1
#
_cell.length_a   1.000
_cell.length_b   1.000
_cell.length_c   1.000
_cell.angle_alpha   90.00
_cell.angle_beta   90.00
_cell.angle_gamma   90.00
#
_symmetry.space_group_name_H-M   'P 1'
#
loop_
_entity.id
_entity.type
_entity.pdbx_description
1 polymer ?
#
loop_
_entity_poly.entity_id
_entity_poly.type
_entity_poly.pdbx_seq_one_letter_code
_entity_poly.pdbx_strand_id
1 'polypeptide(L)'
;MTKELFGIRDIIKYGLIFLGYPVSSSLYNNAMLLPMSQWLQDVRQRLGNFDFRAAIKAGISVLGKLNIPSGHNSRIHEIVASPLRGPIRDYILLCRISFVSAVFMNALHLGIPWYDLISFESESPFCRLKEQLKQKDADDATSGFEDTDEAAHIRLAFGECLTGIQPDLMPTDTQLTTPHHPTLDTIPWPGFRSKVIAAVHSDPPLIDREDFCLDLLNDGLRCWGFADGNSLPSAAPWDAQNWEAAPWFLEKWEHLTGGRDGDEWRISARWWSMGARTNV
;
A
#
# COMPACT_ATOMS: atom_id res chain seq x y z
N MET A 1 -8.42 -20.37 2.23
CA MET A 1 -8.23 -18.90 2.33
C MET A 1 -8.60 -18.29 0.98
N THR A 2 -9.48 -17.30 1.02
CA THR A 2 -10.25 -16.73 -0.10
C THR A 2 -9.39 -16.00 -1.12
N LYS A 3 -9.84 -16.03 -2.39
CA LYS A 3 -9.31 -15.25 -3.53
C LYS A 3 -8.76 -13.89 -3.08
N GLU A 4 -7.46 -13.67 -3.22
CA GLU A 4 -6.77 -12.40 -2.93
C GLU A 4 -7.05 -11.31 -4.00
N LEU A 5 -8.32 -11.22 -4.40
CA LEU A 5 -8.92 -10.17 -5.22
C LEU A 5 -9.96 -9.40 -4.40
N PHE A 6 -9.86 -9.43 -3.08
CA PHE A 6 -10.77 -8.75 -2.17
C PHE A 6 -10.16 -7.40 -1.76
N GLY A 7 -10.80 -6.30 -2.15
CA GLY A 7 -10.39 -4.94 -1.81
C GLY A 7 -11.57 -4.06 -1.39
N ILE A 8 -11.33 -2.75 -1.24
CA ILE A 8 -12.37 -1.81 -0.82
C ILE A 8 -13.57 -1.80 -1.78
N ARG A 9 -13.32 -1.99 -3.09
CA ARG A 9 -14.37 -2.13 -4.11
C ARG A 9 -15.36 -3.27 -3.81
N ASP A 10 -14.90 -4.36 -3.20
CA ASP A 10 -15.74 -5.53 -2.91
C ASP A 10 -16.62 -5.21 -1.71
N ILE A 11 -16.07 -4.55 -0.70
CA ILE A 11 -16.84 -3.99 0.41
C ILE A 11 -17.95 -3.08 -0.13
N ILE A 12 -17.62 -2.16 -1.03
CA ILE A 12 -18.59 -1.25 -1.65
C ILE A 12 -19.64 -2.02 -2.47
N LYS A 13 -19.21 -2.96 -3.31
CA LYS A 13 -20.09 -3.80 -4.14
C LYS A 13 -21.10 -4.57 -3.30
N TYR A 14 -20.64 -5.30 -2.30
CA TYR A 14 -21.51 -6.08 -1.43
C TYR A 14 -22.40 -5.20 -0.55
N GLY A 15 -21.91 -4.01 -0.18
CA GLY A 15 -22.71 -2.99 0.49
C GLY A 15 -23.86 -2.45 -0.36
N LEU A 16 -23.58 -2.10 -1.61
CA LEU A 16 -24.59 -1.63 -2.57
C LEU A 16 -25.63 -2.70 -2.86
N ILE A 17 -25.21 -3.96 -3.02
CA ILE A 17 -26.11 -5.12 -3.16
C ILE A 17 -27.07 -5.20 -1.98
N PHE A 18 -26.53 -5.13 -0.77
CA PHE A 18 -27.31 -5.24 0.45
C PHE A 18 -28.33 -4.11 0.60
N LEU A 19 -27.97 -2.91 0.14
CA LEU A 19 -28.86 -1.75 0.11
C LEU A 19 -29.89 -1.78 -1.04
N GLY A 20 -29.89 -2.83 -1.87
CA GLY A 20 -30.88 -3.02 -2.94
C GLY A 20 -30.52 -2.38 -4.28
N TYR A 21 -29.28 -1.92 -4.45
CA TYR A 21 -28.82 -1.38 -5.75
C TYR A 21 -28.54 -2.52 -6.75
N PRO A 22 -28.83 -2.29 -8.05
CA PRO A 22 -28.55 -3.29 -9.08
C PRO A 22 -27.05 -3.50 -9.29
N VAL A 23 -26.66 -4.72 -9.64
CA VAL A 23 -25.26 -5.10 -9.88
C VAL A 23 -25.00 -5.29 -11.36
N SER A 24 -24.08 -4.51 -11.91
CA SER A 24 -23.49 -4.80 -13.22
C SER A 24 -22.06 -5.28 -13.01
N SER A 25 -21.77 -6.54 -13.36
CA SER A 25 -20.42 -7.10 -13.20
C SER A 25 -19.34 -6.28 -13.90
N SER A 26 -19.63 -5.70 -15.07
CA SER A 26 -18.68 -4.83 -15.79
C SER A 26 -18.37 -3.54 -15.03
N LEU A 27 -19.39 -2.90 -14.44
CA LEU A 27 -19.21 -1.67 -13.66
C LEU A 27 -18.26 -1.88 -12.47
N TYR A 28 -18.41 -3.00 -11.75
CA TYR A 28 -17.57 -3.31 -10.59
C TYR A 28 -16.19 -3.86 -10.98
N ASN A 29 -16.08 -4.58 -12.11
CA ASN A 29 -14.80 -5.08 -12.59
C ASN A 29 -13.90 -3.94 -13.09
N ASN A 30 -14.48 -2.87 -13.64
CA ASN A 30 -13.73 -1.68 -14.06
C ASN A 30 -12.99 -0.99 -12.90
N ALA A 31 -13.40 -1.21 -11.65
CA ALA A 31 -12.69 -0.72 -10.47
C ALA A 31 -11.22 -1.18 -10.41
N MET A 32 -10.88 -2.29 -11.07
CA MET A 32 -9.51 -2.81 -11.15
C MET A 32 -8.61 -2.02 -12.12
N LEU A 33 -9.23 -1.26 -13.02
CA LEU A 33 -8.59 -0.63 -14.17
C LEU A 33 -8.63 0.90 -14.09
N LEU A 34 -9.31 1.45 -13.10
CA LEU A 34 -9.58 2.87 -12.97
C LEU A 34 -9.17 3.37 -11.59
N PRO A 35 -8.77 4.65 -11.48
CA PRO A 35 -8.70 5.34 -10.21
C PRO A 35 -10.02 5.25 -9.44
N MET A 36 -9.91 5.21 -8.12
CA MET A 36 -11.04 5.01 -7.22
C MET A 36 -12.07 6.14 -7.36
N SER A 37 -11.63 7.39 -7.48
CA SER A 37 -12.49 8.55 -7.75
C SER A 37 -13.25 8.45 -9.07
N GLN A 38 -12.59 8.06 -10.16
CA GLN A 38 -13.25 7.87 -11.46
C GLN A 38 -14.28 6.73 -11.40
N TRP A 39 -13.90 5.60 -10.80
CA TRP A 39 -14.81 4.48 -10.64
C TRP A 39 -16.04 4.85 -9.82
N LEU A 40 -15.88 5.60 -8.72
CA LEU A 40 -17.02 6.08 -7.92
C LEU A 40 -17.95 7.01 -8.71
N GLN A 41 -17.41 7.86 -9.58
CA GLN A 41 -18.21 8.70 -10.46
C GLN A 41 -19.03 7.84 -11.44
N ASP A 42 -18.41 6.84 -12.06
CA ASP A 42 -19.10 5.92 -12.97
C ASP A 42 -20.23 5.17 -12.24
N VAL A 43 -19.98 4.72 -11.01
CA VAL A 43 -20.99 4.05 -10.19
C VAL A 43 -22.14 5.00 -9.87
N ARG A 44 -21.86 6.27 -9.50
CA ARG A 44 -22.90 7.28 -9.23
C ARG A 44 -23.69 7.64 -10.47
N GLN A 45 -23.05 7.75 -11.63
CA GLN A 45 -23.73 8.02 -12.90
C GLN A 45 -24.68 6.87 -13.28
N ARG A 46 -24.30 5.62 -13.00
CA ARG A 46 -25.10 4.44 -13.34
C ARG A 46 -26.21 4.15 -12.34
N LEU A 47 -25.96 4.32 -11.04
CA LEU A 47 -26.87 3.93 -9.96
C LEU A 47 -27.68 5.11 -9.39
N GLY A 48 -27.37 6.34 -9.81
CA GLY A 48 -27.89 7.56 -9.20
C GLY A 48 -27.12 7.94 -7.94
N ASN A 49 -27.64 8.93 -7.19
CA ASN A 49 -27.00 9.36 -5.96
C ASN A 49 -27.16 8.29 -4.88
N PHE A 50 -26.06 7.89 -4.24
CA PHE A 50 -26.06 6.94 -3.13
C PHE A 50 -25.06 7.38 -2.05
N ASP A 51 -25.36 7.03 -0.80
CA ASP A 51 -24.47 7.30 0.31
C ASP A 51 -23.33 6.26 0.33
N PHE A 52 -22.14 6.72 -0.03
CA PHE A 52 -20.92 5.92 -0.03
C PHE A 52 -20.57 5.35 1.34
N ARG A 53 -20.78 6.13 2.41
CA ARG A 53 -20.51 5.69 3.78
C ARG A 53 -21.50 4.62 4.20
N ALA A 54 -22.76 4.75 3.81
CA ALA A 54 -23.78 3.71 4.05
C ALA A 54 -23.42 2.41 3.32
N ALA A 55 -22.98 2.50 2.06
CA ALA A 55 -22.54 1.33 1.29
C ALA A 55 -21.35 0.62 1.97
N ILE A 56 -20.31 1.35 2.38
CA ILE A 56 -19.17 0.74 3.10
C ILE A 56 -19.63 0.05 4.38
N LYS A 57 -20.44 0.73 5.22
CA LYS A 57 -20.93 0.16 6.49
C LYS A 57 -21.75 -1.11 6.27
N ALA A 58 -22.65 -1.10 5.28
CA ALA A 58 -23.44 -2.27 4.90
C ALA A 58 -22.53 -3.41 4.42
N GLY A 59 -21.54 -3.10 3.59
CA GLY A 59 -20.56 -4.06 3.07
C GLY A 59 -19.79 -4.75 4.18
N ILE A 60 -19.21 -3.97 5.10
CA ILE A 60 -18.50 -4.50 6.28
C ILE A 60 -19.43 -5.39 7.11
N SER A 61 -20.67 -4.95 7.36
CA SER A 61 -21.64 -5.71 8.15
C SER A 61 -22.00 -7.05 7.51
N VAL A 62 -22.19 -7.08 6.19
CA VAL A 62 -22.51 -8.31 5.45
C VAL A 62 -21.32 -9.25 5.40
N LEU A 63 -20.15 -8.74 5.06
CA LEU A 63 -18.94 -9.53 4.89
C LEU A 63 -18.43 -10.07 6.23
N GLY A 64 -18.56 -9.30 7.31
CA GLY A 64 -18.22 -9.74 8.66
C GLY A 64 -19.13 -10.84 9.22
N LYS A 65 -20.30 -11.08 8.60
CA LYS A 65 -21.21 -12.19 8.94
C LYS A 65 -20.93 -13.45 8.13
N LEU A 66 -20.07 -13.39 7.11
CA LEU A 66 -19.72 -14.57 6.33
C LEU A 66 -18.85 -15.49 7.18
N ASN A 67 -19.23 -16.77 7.23
CA ASN A 67 -18.42 -17.78 7.88
C ASN A 67 -17.09 -17.90 7.13
N ILE A 68 -15.98 -17.82 7.86
CA ILE A 68 -14.67 -18.15 7.33
C ILE A 68 -14.72 -19.64 6.94
N PRO A 69 -14.47 -20.00 5.67
CA PRO A 69 -14.50 -21.40 5.27
C PRO A 69 -13.51 -22.21 6.13
N SER A 70 -14.02 -23.12 6.94
CA SER A 70 -13.24 -24.07 7.72
C SER A 70 -12.67 -25.14 6.78
N GLY A 71 -11.51 -24.89 6.17
CA GLY A 71 -10.83 -25.87 5.32
C GLY A 71 -9.66 -25.31 4.50
N HIS A 72 -8.64 -26.15 4.31
CA HIS A 72 -7.40 -25.95 3.53
C HIS A 72 -7.60 -25.66 2.02
N ASN A 73 -8.80 -25.24 1.59
CA ASN A 73 -9.10 -24.92 0.19
C ASN A 73 -8.64 -23.51 -0.18
N SER A 74 -7.34 -23.24 -0.01
CA SER A 74 -6.68 -22.03 -0.49
C SER A 74 -6.23 -22.27 -1.93
N ARG A 75 -7.17 -22.23 -2.88
CA ARG A 75 -6.77 -22.06 -4.29
C ARG A 75 -6.24 -20.63 -4.43
N ILE A 76 -4.95 -20.49 -4.16
CA ILE A 76 -4.13 -19.33 -4.44
C ILE A 76 -4.31 -19.01 -5.93
N HIS A 77 -4.37 -17.72 -6.29
CA HIS A 77 -4.27 -17.35 -7.70
C HIS A 77 -2.84 -17.67 -8.15
N GLU A 78 -2.69 -18.81 -8.82
CA GLU A 78 -1.43 -19.33 -9.33
C GLU A 78 -0.99 -18.49 -10.54
N ILE A 79 0.08 -17.70 -10.41
CA ILE A 79 0.89 -17.39 -11.59
C ILE A 79 2.04 -18.39 -11.58
N VAL A 80 1.93 -19.41 -12.42
CA VAL A 80 2.98 -20.39 -12.64
C VAL A 80 4.02 -19.75 -13.56
N ALA A 81 5.05 -19.15 -12.98
CA ALA A 81 6.22 -18.75 -13.74
C ALA A 81 7.04 -20.02 -14.04
N SER A 82 6.82 -20.64 -15.21
CA SER A 82 7.66 -21.75 -15.67
C SER A 82 9.01 -21.19 -16.13
N PRO A 83 10.14 -21.59 -15.50
CA PRO A 83 11.45 -21.34 -16.07
C PRO A 83 11.55 -22.23 -17.32
N LEU A 84 11.46 -21.60 -18.49
CA LEU A 84 11.98 -22.06 -19.78
C LEU A 84 12.07 -23.59 -19.99
N ARG A 85 11.18 -24.15 -20.81
CA ARG A 85 11.28 -25.45 -21.51
C ARG A 85 11.99 -26.56 -20.71
N GLY A 86 11.21 -27.30 -19.92
CA GLY A 86 11.61 -28.54 -19.25
C GLY A 86 10.38 -29.27 -18.68
N PRO A 87 10.51 -30.50 -18.17
CA PRO A 87 9.40 -31.21 -17.53
C PRO A 87 8.83 -30.39 -16.37
N ILE A 88 7.51 -30.48 -16.17
CA ILE A 88 6.68 -29.71 -15.20
C ILE A 88 7.03 -30.14 -13.75
N ARG A 89 8.25 -29.88 -13.31
CA ARG A 89 8.72 -30.15 -11.95
C ARG A 89 9.32 -28.94 -11.25
N ASP A 90 9.73 -27.92 -12.01
CA ASP A 90 10.36 -26.71 -11.47
C ASP A 90 9.48 -25.50 -11.77
N TYR A 91 8.56 -25.15 -10.88
CA TYR A 91 7.78 -23.91 -10.98
C TYR A 91 7.78 -23.19 -9.63
N ILE A 92 7.75 -21.85 -9.68
CA ILE A 92 7.55 -21.02 -8.50
C ILE A 92 6.09 -20.58 -8.52
N LEU A 93 5.37 -20.85 -7.43
CA LEU A 93 4.02 -20.31 -7.25
C LEU A 93 4.13 -18.90 -6.71
N LEU A 94 3.80 -17.95 -7.57
CA LEU A 94 3.57 -16.58 -7.14
C LEU A 94 2.16 -16.49 -6.56
N CYS A 95 2.07 -15.88 -5.40
CA CYS A 95 0.82 -15.61 -4.71
C CYS A 95 0.72 -14.12 -4.45
N ARG A 96 -0.48 -13.57 -4.65
CA ARG A 96 -0.75 -12.20 -4.27
C ARG A 96 -1.00 -12.14 -2.77
N ILE A 97 -0.52 -11.09 -2.11
CA ILE A 97 -0.83 -10.73 -0.72
C ILE A 97 -1.66 -9.45 -0.72
N SER A 98 -2.69 -9.41 0.13
CA SER A 98 -3.54 -8.23 0.30
C SER A 98 -2.71 -7.01 0.71
N PHE A 99 -3.04 -5.84 0.15
CA PHE A 99 -2.35 -4.59 0.48
C PHE A 99 -2.31 -4.34 1.99
N VAL A 100 -3.46 -4.53 2.67
CA VAL A 100 -3.58 -4.34 4.13
C VAL A 100 -2.68 -5.31 4.90
N SER A 101 -2.62 -6.58 4.50
CA SER A 101 -1.73 -7.55 5.13
C SER A 101 -0.25 -7.17 4.99
N ALA A 102 0.17 -6.76 3.78
CA ALA A 102 1.54 -6.34 3.52
C ALA A 102 1.90 -5.07 4.32
N VAL A 103 0.99 -4.09 4.37
CA VAL A 103 1.12 -2.87 5.20
C VAL A 103 1.26 -3.22 6.67
N PHE A 104 0.46 -4.14 7.20
CA PHE A 104 0.55 -4.56 8.60
C PHE A 104 1.85 -5.30 8.92
N MET A 105 2.35 -6.13 8.00
CA MET A 105 3.65 -6.78 8.16
C MET A 105 4.80 -5.75 8.19
N ASN A 106 4.77 -4.75 7.30
CA ASN A 106 5.77 -3.69 7.28
C ASN A 106 5.65 -2.78 8.51
N ALA A 107 4.44 -2.46 8.97
CA ALA A 107 4.23 -1.69 10.19
C ALA A 107 4.77 -2.42 11.42
N LEU A 108 4.51 -3.74 11.53
CA LEU A 108 5.08 -4.57 12.59
C LEU A 108 6.61 -4.55 12.54
N HIS A 109 7.20 -4.64 11.35
CA HIS A 109 8.65 -4.53 11.14
C HIS A 109 9.21 -3.17 11.61
N LEU A 110 8.43 -2.09 11.45
CA LEU A 110 8.78 -0.72 11.86
C LEU A 110 8.39 -0.40 13.32
N GLY A 111 7.79 -1.34 14.06
CA GLY A 111 7.27 -1.08 15.41
C GLY A 111 6.05 -0.14 15.46
N ILE A 112 5.38 0.09 14.33
CA ILE A 112 4.17 0.92 14.23
C ILE A 112 2.95 0.07 14.63
N PRO A 113 2.17 0.47 15.65
CA PRO A 113 1.00 -0.29 16.05
C PRO A 113 -0.13 -0.17 15.02
N TRP A 114 -0.91 -1.24 14.85
CA TRP A 114 -1.96 -1.29 13.81
C TRP A 114 -3.04 -0.20 13.97
N TYR A 115 -3.31 0.26 15.20
CA TYR A 115 -4.29 1.33 15.44
C TYR A 115 -3.84 2.69 14.89
N ASP A 116 -2.54 2.94 14.81
CA ASP A 116 -1.99 4.15 14.19
C ASP A 116 -2.10 4.12 12.66
N LEU A 117 -2.30 2.95 12.06
CA LEU A 117 -2.50 2.83 10.61
C LEU A 117 -3.95 3.09 10.18
N ILE A 118 -4.91 2.96 11.11
CA ILE A 118 -6.34 3.14 10.81
C ILE A 118 -6.90 4.46 11.34
N SER A 119 -6.14 5.17 12.16
CA SER A 119 -6.53 6.44 12.76
C SER A 119 -6.07 7.60 11.87
N PHE A 120 -7.02 8.34 11.33
CA PHE A 120 -6.80 9.40 10.35
C PHE A 120 -5.89 10.55 10.82
N GLU A 121 -5.86 10.79 12.13
CA GLU A 121 -5.05 11.85 12.78
C GLU A 121 -3.72 11.31 13.33
N SER A 122 -3.40 10.04 13.09
CA SER A 122 -2.14 9.48 13.57
C SER A 122 -0.96 10.02 12.75
N GLU A 123 0.14 10.26 13.47
CA GLU A 123 1.39 10.73 12.89
C GLU A 123 2.48 9.67 13.03
N SER A 124 3.36 9.62 12.03
CA SER A 124 4.52 8.74 11.98
C SER A 124 5.39 8.88 13.24
N PRO A 125 5.92 7.78 13.80
CA PRO A 125 6.90 7.87 14.87
C PRO A 125 8.22 8.53 14.42
N PHE A 126 8.54 8.51 13.12
CA PHE A 126 9.82 9.01 12.62
C PHE A 126 9.93 10.54 12.66
N CYS A 127 8.85 11.27 12.37
CA CYS A 127 8.87 12.73 12.46
C CYS A 127 8.91 13.23 13.91
N ARG A 128 8.43 12.44 14.88
CA ARG A 128 8.49 12.77 16.32
C ARG A 128 9.91 12.76 16.88
N LEU A 129 10.84 12.06 16.24
CA LEU A 129 12.25 12.05 16.66
C LEU A 129 12.87 13.46 16.64
N LYS A 130 12.41 14.32 15.73
CA LYS A 130 12.79 15.74 15.68
C LYS A 130 12.42 16.49 16.95
N GLU A 131 11.23 16.27 17.48
CA GLU A 131 10.76 16.92 18.71
C GLU A 131 11.53 16.38 19.93
N GLN A 132 11.79 15.08 19.96
CA GLN A 132 12.59 14.44 20.99
C GLN A 132 14.04 14.95 21.00
N LEU A 133 14.62 15.20 19.82
CA LEU A 133 15.94 15.81 19.69
C LEU A 133 15.96 17.22 20.30
N LYS A 134 15.00 18.07 19.91
CA LYS A 134 14.88 19.44 20.44
C LYS A 134 14.72 19.48 21.95
N GLN A 135 13.98 18.53 22.51
CA GLN A 135 13.82 18.41 23.96
C GLN A 135 15.14 18.00 24.64
N LYS A 136 15.88 17.06 24.04
CA LYS A 136 17.18 16.61 24.54
C LYS A 136 18.24 17.72 24.49
N ASP A 137 18.26 18.50 23.41
CA ASP A 137 19.20 19.63 23.24
C ASP A 137 18.85 20.82 24.16
N ALA A 138 17.57 21.01 24.49
CA ALA A 138 17.16 22.05 25.45
C ALA A 138 17.60 21.74 26.89
N ASP A 139 17.71 20.45 27.25
CA ASP A 139 18.19 19.99 28.55
C ASP A 139 19.73 20.04 28.65
N ASP A 140 20.43 19.92 27.53
CA ASP A 140 21.89 19.98 27.44
C ASP A 140 22.33 21.39 27.00
N ALA A 141 22.48 22.31 27.96
CA ALA A 141 22.65 23.76 27.74
C ALA A 141 23.96 24.20 27.01
N THR A 142 24.56 23.34 26.18
CA THR A 142 25.80 23.62 25.46
C THR A 142 25.64 23.39 23.96
N SER A 143 25.82 24.50 23.22
CA SER A 143 26.15 24.63 21.80
C SER A 143 25.01 24.97 20.85
N GLY A 144 25.12 26.18 20.28
CA GLY A 144 24.46 26.52 19.03
C GLY A 144 25.04 25.67 17.92
N PHE A 145 24.17 25.17 17.06
CA PHE A 145 24.58 24.53 15.82
C PHE A 145 24.02 25.30 14.63
N GLU A 146 24.96 25.79 13.83
CA GLU A 146 24.76 26.36 12.51
C GLU A 146 24.35 25.25 11.53
N ASP A 147 23.30 25.51 10.75
CA ASP A 147 22.98 25.03 9.39
C ASP A 147 23.44 23.62 8.99
N THR A 148 23.25 22.63 9.86
CA THR A 148 23.53 21.21 9.57
C THR A 148 22.22 20.48 9.28
N ASP A 149 22.28 19.57 8.32
CA ASP A 149 21.16 18.75 7.88
C ASP A 149 20.44 18.08 9.06
N GLU A 150 19.22 18.55 9.35
CA GLU A 150 18.40 18.12 10.50
C GLU A 150 18.17 16.60 10.48
N ALA A 151 18.01 15.99 9.29
CA ALA A 151 17.84 14.55 9.18
C ALA A 151 19.12 13.79 9.55
N ALA A 152 20.30 14.31 9.20
CA ALA A 152 21.57 13.71 9.57
C ALA A 152 21.77 13.72 11.09
N HIS A 153 21.39 14.81 11.77
CA HIS A 153 21.40 14.88 13.23
C HIS A 153 20.46 13.86 13.88
N ILE A 154 19.23 13.74 13.37
CA ILE A 154 18.28 12.74 13.87
C ILE A 154 18.85 11.32 13.71
N ARG A 155 19.46 11.00 12.56
CA ARG A 155 20.08 9.69 12.34
C ARG A 155 21.25 9.41 13.28
N LEU A 156 22.06 10.41 13.60
CA LEU A 156 23.16 10.27 14.56
C LEU A 156 22.63 10.07 15.98
N ALA A 157 21.62 10.85 16.39
CA ALA A 157 21.08 10.82 17.75
C ALA A 157 20.23 9.56 18.04
N PHE A 158 19.52 9.05 17.03
CA PHE A 158 18.58 7.92 17.16
C PHE A 158 18.96 6.72 16.28
N GLY A 159 20.23 6.60 15.90
CA GLY A 159 20.71 5.53 15.02
C GLY A 159 20.39 4.13 15.53
N GLU A 160 20.43 3.92 16.86
CA GLU A 160 20.04 2.66 17.49
C GLU A 160 18.58 2.29 17.22
N CYS A 161 17.66 3.26 17.21
CA CYS A 161 16.25 3.05 16.90
C CYS A 161 16.01 2.67 15.44
N LEU A 162 16.97 2.93 14.55
CA LEU A 162 16.90 2.62 13.12
C LEU A 162 17.63 1.31 12.76
N THR A 163 18.28 0.67 13.74
CA THR A 163 18.97 -0.60 13.50
C THR A 163 17.99 -1.72 13.15
N GLY A 164 18.34 -2.54 12.15
CA GLY A 164 17.50 -3.66 11.71
C GLY A 164 16.33 -3.27 10.79
N ILE A 165 16.10 -1.98 10.53
CA ILE A 165 15.16 -1.56 9.49
C ILE A 165 15.70 -1.97 8.11
N GLN A 166 14.83 -2.55 7.28
CA GLN A 166 15.20 -3.02 5.95
C GLN A 166 15.47 -1.83 5.02
N PRO A 167 16.41 -1.94 4.05
CA PRO A 167 16.86 -0.79 3.25
C PRO A 167 15.74 0.02 2.58
N ASP A 168 14.76 -0.67 1.99
CA ASP A 168 13.66 0.00 1.27
C ASP A 168 12.61 0.65 2.19
N LEU A 169 12.59 0.26 3.48
CA LEU A 169 11.74 0.86 4.51
C LEU A 169 12.47 1.88 5.38
N MET A 170 13.80 2.02 5.24
CA MET A 170 14.59 3.00 5.98
C MET A 170 13.94 4.38 5.86
N PRO A 171 13.66 5.09 6.97
CA PRO A 171 13.02 6.39 6.88
C PRO A 171 13.90 7.35 6.08
N THR A 172 13.26 8.09 5.17
CA THR A 172 13.88 9.15 4.36
C THR A 172 14.00 10.44 5.15
N ASP A 173 14.81 11.38 4.66
CA ASP A 173 15.00 12.67 5.35
C ASP A 173 13.68 13.46 5.44
N THR A 174 12.84 13.36 4.40
CA THR A 174 11.48 13.92 4.42
C THR A 174 10.62 13.32 5.54
N GLN A 175 10.71 12.00 5.77
CA GLN A 175 9.96 11.34 6.85
C GLN A 175 10.45 11.71 8.25
N LEU A 176 11.74 11.98 8.39
CA LEU A 176 12.33 12.42 9.67
C LEU A 176 11.97 13.87 10.00
N THR A 177 11.69 14.70 8.99
CA THR A 177 11.55 16.16 9.15
C THR A 177 10.13 16.70 8.96
N THR A 178 9.25 15.95 8.26
CA THR A 178 7.90 16.36 7.91
C THR A 178 6.86 15.48 8.61
N PRO A 179 5.92 16.03 9.40
CA PRO A 179 4.81 15.26 9.96
C PRO A 179 3.99 14.60 8.86
N HIS A 180 3.65 13.32 8.98
CA HIS A 180 2.88 12.58 7.97
C HIS A 180 2.23 11.34 8.57
N HIS A 181 1.28 10.73 7.85
CA HIS A 181 0.56 9.54 8.32
C HIS A 181 1.43 8.26 8.23
N PRO A 182 1.43 7.38 9.25
CA PRO A 182 2.30 6.19 9.30
C PRO A 182 2.10 5.18 8.16
N THR A 183 0.93 5.17 7.50
CA THR A 183 0.71 4.30 6.33
C THR A 183 1.77 4.52 5.25
N LEU A 184 2.26 5.74 5.07
CA LEU A 184 3.28 6.04 4.07
C LEU A 184 4.62 5.38 4.41
N ASP A 185 4.94 5.20 5.69
CA ASP A 185 6.17 4.50 6.12
C ASP A 185 6.22 3.05 5.69
N THR A 186 5.06 2.44 5.46
CA THR A 186 4.94 1.02 5.14
C THR A 186 5.15 0.68 3.67
N ILE A 187 5.34 1.67 2.79
CA ILE A 187 5.53 1.47 1.35
C ILE A 187 7.04 1.36 1.06
N PRO A 188 7.56 0.23 0.54
CA PRO A 188 9.00 0.03 0.37
C PRO A 188 9.56 0.72 -0.89
N TRP A 189 9.20 1.98 -1.14
CA TRP A 189 9.74 2.80 -2.21
C TRP A 189 10.19 4.14 -1.63
N PRO A 190 11.46 4.28 -1.20
CA PRO A 190 11.94 5.46 -0.49
C PRO A 190 11.68 6.76 -1.24
N GLY A 191 12.04 6.82 -2.53
CA GLY A 191 11.86 8.01 -3.36
C GLY A 191 10.38 8.39 -3.53
N PHE A 192 9.50 7.40 -3.71
CA PHE A 192 8.06 7.61 -3.76
C PHE A 192 7.53 8.18 -2.44
N ARG A 193 7.93 7.62 -1.28
CA ARG A 193 7.50 8.11 0.04
C ARG A 193 7.85 9.58 0.24
N SER A 194 9.10 9.98 -0.04
CA SER A 194 9.51 11.39 0.03
C SER A 194 8.64 12.31 -0.83
N LYS A 195 8.36 11.91 -2.08
CA LYS A 195 7.55 12.71 -3.01
C LYS A 195 6.09 12.81 -2.58
N VAL A 196 5.49 11.71 -2.12
CA VAL A 196 4.10 11.71 -1.62
C VAL A 196 3.98 12.64 -0.42
N ILE A 197 4.88 12.53 0.56
CA ILE A 197 4.85 13.38 1.75
C ILE A 197 5.02 14.85 1.36
N ALA A 198 6.00 15.18 0.52
CA ALA A 198 6.19 16.55 0.03
C ALA A 198 4.95 17.08 -0.73
N ALA A 199 4.30 16.24 -1.54
CA ALA A 199 3.11 16.62 -2.30
C ALA A 199 1.90 16.89 -1.39
N VAL A 200 1.66 16.05 -0.38
CA VAL A 200 0.57 16.24 0.60
C VAL A 200 0.78 17.52 1.43
N HIS A 201 2.02 17.86 1.76
CA HIS A 201 2.36 18.99 2.64
C HIS A 201 2.74 20.29 1.92
N SER A 202 2.65 20.32 0.58
CA SER A 202 2.82 21.54 -0.19
C SER A 202 1.66 22.53 0.04
N ASP A 203 1.90 23.82 -0.23
CA ASP A 203 0.89 24.88 -0.10
C ASP A 203 0.69 25.61 -1.45
N PRO A 204 -0.45 25.40 -2.15
CA PRO A 204 -1.51 24.46 -1.81
C PRO A 204 -1.08 22.98 -2.03
N PRO A 205 -1.76 22.00 -1.38
CA PRO A 205 -1.45 20.59 -1.59
C PRO A 205 -1.53 20.17 -3.06
N LEU A 206 -0.49 19.52 -3.56
CA LEU A 206 -0.42 19.02 -4.94
C LEU A 206 -1.32 17.80 -5.15
N ILE A 207 -1.60 17.03 -4.08
CA ILE A 207 -2.46 15.86 -4.12
C ILE A 207 -3.47 15.86 -2.97
N ASP A 208 -4.62 15.24 -3.21
CA ASP A 208 -5.62 14.92 -2.18
C ASP A 208 -5.20 13.62 -1.48
N ARG A 209 -4.97 13.69 -0.16
CA ARG A 209 -4.50 12.57 0.67
C ARG A 209 -5.52 11.44 0.70
N GLU A 210 -6.80 11.76 0.79
CA GLU A 210 -7.89 10.80 0.87
C GLU A 210 -8.06 10.03 -0.44
N ASP A 211 -7.99 10.71 -1.59
CA ASP A 211 -8.02 10.10 -2.92
C ASP A 211 -6.81 9.18 -3.14
N PHE A 212 -5.62 9.60 -2.72
CA PHE A 212 -4.42 8.76 -2.75
C PHE A 212 -4.57 7.48 -1.90
N CYS A 213 -5.03 7.62 -0.65
CA CYS A 213 -5.24 6.48 0.26
C CYS A 213 -6.29 5.50 -0.30
N LEU A 214 -7.36 6.02 -0.89
CA LEU A 214 -8.40 5.22 -1.54
C LEU A 214 -7.87 4.43 -2.73
N ASP A 215 -6.98 5.01 -3.53
CA ASP A 215 -6.32 4.29 -4.63
C ASP A 215 -5.38 3.18 -4.14
N LEU A 216 -4.63 3.40 -3.05
CA LEU A 216 -3.84 2.34 -2.41
C LEU A 216 -4.73 1.17 -1.98
N LEU A 217 -5.85 1.45 -1.32
CA LEU A 217 -6.83 0.46 -0.88
C LEU A 217 -7.62 -0.21 -2.03
N ASN A 218 -7.62 0.39 -3.22
CA ASN A 218 -8.26 -0.13 -4.43
C ASN A 218 -7.29 -0.90 -5.33
N ASP A 219 -6.35 -1.65 -4.74
CA ASP A 219 -5.34 -2.42 -5.46
C ASP A 219 -4.46 -1.57 -6.40
N GLY A 220 -4.25 -0.29 -6.05
CA GLY A 220 -3.26 0.55 -6.71
C GLY A 220 -1.87 -0.04 -6.57
N LEU A 221 -1.55 -0.56 -5.39
CA LEU A 221 -0.32 -1.33 -5.11
C LEU A 221 -0.66 -2.77 -4.70
N ARG A 222 0.18 -3.72 -5.11
CA ARG A 222 0.04 -5.16 -4.83
C ARG A 222 1.37 -5.71 -4.36
N CYS A 223 1.35 -6.49 -3.30
CA CYS A 223 2.52 -7.25 -2.87
C CYS A 223 2.42 -8.68 -3.39
N TRP A 224 3.52 -9.18 -3.92
CA TRP A 224 3.71 -10.56 -4.36
C TRP A 224 4.50 -11.33 -3.30
N GLY A 225 4.13 -12.58 -3.12
CA GLY A 225 4.82 -13.55 -2.28
C GLY A 225 5.05 -14.85 -3.03
N PHE A 226 5.71 -15.78 -2.35
CA PHE A 226 6.02 -17.10 -2.86
C PHE A 226 5.33 -18.15 -2.00
N ALA A 227 4.78 -19.18 -2.66
CA ALA A 227 4.25 -20.34 -1.97
C ALA A 227 4.88 -21.62 -2.54
N ASP A 228 4.97 -22.66 -1.71
CA ASP A 228 5.32 -24.01 -2.13
C ASP A 228 4.08 -24.92 -2.30
N GLY A 229 2.89 -24.33 -2.21
CA GLY A 229 1.59 -25.03 -2.31
C GLY A 229 1.14 -25.70 -1.00
N ASN A 230 2.01 -25.83 -0.01
CA ASN A 230 1.73 -26.50 1.27
C ASN A 230 1.85 -25.57 2.49
N SER A 231 2.43 -24.38 2.32
CA SER A 231 2.63 -23.38 3.37
C SER A 231 1.91 -22.06 3.08
N LEU A 232 1.80 -21.23 4.11
CA LEU A 232 1.35 -19.84 3.96
C LEU A 232 2.35 -19.10 3.05
N PRO A 233 1.89 -18.23 2.13
CA PRO A 233 2.75 -17.33 1.38
C PRO A 233 3.91 -16.76 2.20
N SER A 234 5.13 -17.08 1.80
CA SER A 234 6.34 -16.40 2.28
C SER A 234 6.52 -15.15 1.44
N ALA A 235 6.44 -13.98 2.06
CA ALA A 235 6.72 -12.71 1.41
C ALA A 235 7.65 -11.85 2.23
N ALA A 236 8.38 -11.01 1.52
CA ALA A 236 9.14 -9.91 2.06
C ALA A 236 8.48 -8.60 1.60
N PRO A 237 7.37 -8.17 2.23
CA PRO A 237 6.71 -6.92 1.89
C PRO A 237 7.59 -5.69 2.14
N TRP A 238 8.69 -5.84 2.89
CA TRP A 238 9.70 -4.79 3.09
C TRP A 238 10.69 -4.65 1.92
N ASP A 239 10.61 -5.51 0.90
CA ASP A 239 11.45 -5.47 -0.30
C ASP A 239 10.65 -4.85 -1.46
N ALA A 240 11.16 -3.74 -2.00
CA ALA A 240 10.59 -3.01 -3.12
C ALA A 240 10.27 -3.90 -4.32
N GLN A 241 11.10 -4.92 -4.56
CA GLN A 241 11.02 -5.82 -5.70
C GLN A 241 9.75 -6.67 -5.69
N ASN A 242 9.16 -6.89 -4.52
CA ASN A 242 7.95 -7.69 -4.34
C ASN A 242 6.67 -6.88 -4.58
N TRP A 243 6.76 -5.59 -4.88
CA TRP A 243 5.59 -4.75 -5.11
C TRP A 243 5.35 -4.47 -6.59
N GLU A 244 4.08 -4.38 -6.95
CA GLU A 244 3.59 -3.98 -8.26
C GLU A 244 2.58 -2.86 -8.09
N ALA A 245 2.78 -1.75 -8.79
CA ALA A 245 1.74 -0.76 -9.00
C ALA A 245 0.89 -1.13 -10.23
N ALA A 246 -0.41 -0.87 -10.17
CA ALA A 246 -1.28 -0.99 -11.33
C ALA A 246 -0.93 0.07 -12.40
N PRO A 247 -1.10 -0.22 -13.70
CA PRO A 247 -0.84 0.77 -14.76
C PRO A 247 -1.58 2.09 -14.55
N TRP A 248 -2.87 2.05 -14.23
CA TRP A 248 -3.68 3.25 -13.97
C TRP A 248 -3.19 4.05 -12.75
N PHE A 249 -2.57 3.38 -11.76
CA PHE A 249 -2.04 4.03 -10.57
C PHE A 249 -0.79 4.83 -10.93
N LEU A 250 0.12 4.24 -11.70
CA LEU A 250 1.33 4.90 -12.18
C LEU A 250 1.00 6.04 -13.16
N GLU A 251 -0.04 5.91 -13.96
CA GLU A 251 -0.50 6.97 -14.86
C GLU A 251 -1.10 8.16 -14.09
N LYS A 252 -1.96 7.90 -13.09
CA LYS A 252 -2.55 8.96 -12.26
C LYS A 252 -1.51 9.67 -11.40
N TRP A 253 -0.59 8.91 -10.80
CA TRP A 253 0.41 9.40 -9.86
C TRP A 253 1.81 9.54 -10.48
N GLU A 254 1.89 9.74 -11.79
CA GLU A 254 3.14 9.76 -12.57
C GLU A 254 4.19 10.72 -12.00
N HIS A 255 3.72 11.89 -11.55
CA HIS A 255 4.55 12.93 -10.94
C HIS A 255 5.18 12.52 -9.60
N LEU A 256 4.66 11.47 -8.95
CA LEU A 256 5.21 10.89 -7.71
C LEU A 256 6.16 9.71 -7.98
N THR A 257 6.07 9.07 -9.15
CA THR A 257 6.85 7.86 -9.46
C THR A 257 8.00 8.12 -10.43
N GLY A 258 8.32 9.37 -10.75
CA GLY A 258 9.37 9.69 -11.72
C GLY A 258 9.05 9.23 -13.15
N GLY A 259 7.77 9.03 -13.46
CA GLY A 259 7.32 8.60 -14.78
C GLY A 259 7.76 7.20 -15.20
N ARG A 260 7.93 7.02 -16.51
CA ARG A 260 8.31 5.74 -17.15
C ARG A 260 9.70 5.25 -16.76
N ASP A 261 10.58 6.16 -16.35
CA ASP A 261 11.97 5.88 -15.99
C ASP A 261 12.14 5.59 -14.48
N GLY A 262 11.08 5.75 -13.69
CA GLY A 262 11.08 5.48 -12.26
C GLY A 262 11.22 4.01 -11.90
N ASP A 263 11.73 3.77 -10.69
CA ASP A 263 11.92 2.42 -10.16
C ASP A 263 10.57 1.70 -10.00
N GLU A 264 9.54 2.40 -9.57
CA GLU A 264 8.19 1.87 -9.38
C GLU A 264 7.63 1.35 -10.72
N TRP A 265 7.85 2.09 -11.81
CA TRP A 265 7.48 1.67 -13.15
C TRP A 265 8.27 0.44 -13.59
N ARG A 266 9.60 0.47 -13.46
CA ARG A 266 10.47 -0.63 -13.90
C ARG A 266 10.18 -1.92 -13.14
N ILE A 267 9.99 -1.85 -11.82
CA ILE A 267 9.65 -3.00 -10.97
C ILE A 267 8.27 -3.55 -11.40
N SER A 268 7.27 -2.68 -11.55
CA SER A 268 5.91 -3.09 -11.94
C SER A 268 5.88 -3.71 -13.34
N ALA A 269 6.63 -3.15 -14.29
CA ALA A 269 6.76 -3.70 -15.64
C ALA A 269 7.31 -5.13 -15.67
N ARG A 270 8.21 -5.47 -14.74
CA ARG A 270 8.68 -6.85 -14.58
C ARG A 270 7.51 -7.77 -14.21
N TRP A 271 6.69 -7.40 -13.24
CA TRP A 271 5.52 -8.19 -12.83
C TRP A 271 4.51 -8.35 -13.96
N TRP A 272 4.20 -7.28 -14.70
CA TRP A 272 3.29 -7.36 -15.84
C TRP A 272 3.83 -8.28 -16.94
N SER A 273 5.15 -8.27 -17.18
CA SER A 273 5.77 -9.18 -18.16
C SER A 273 5.70 -10.65 -17.77
N MET A 274 5.68 -10.95 -16.47
CA MET A 274 5.51 -12.32 -15.95
C MET A 274 4.03 -12.76 -16.00
N GLY A 275 3.09 -11.87 -15.69
CA GLY A 275 1.65 -12.13 -15.76
C GLY A 275 1.08 -12.21 -17.19
N ALA A 276 1.64 -11.46 -18.14
CA ALA A 276 1.21 -11.41 -19.54
C ALA A 276 1.34 -12.73 -20.31
N ARG A 277 1.92 -13.79 -19.72
CA ARG A 277 2.02 -15.13 -20.32
C ARG A 277 0.84 -16.06 -20.02
N THR A 278 -0.21 -15.59 -19.36
CA THR A 278 -1.40 -16.41 -19.02
C THR A 278 -2.65 -16.02 -19.81
N ASN A 279 -2.50 -15.89 -21.13
CA ASN A 279 -3.61 -16.04 -22.08
C ASN A 279 -3.11 -16.93 -23.24
N VAL A 280 -3.06 -18.24 -22.99
CA VAL A 280 -3.08 -19.28 -24.02
C VAL A 280 -4.26 -20.19 -23.69
#